data_AF-A0A067BZH5-F1
#
_entry.id   AF-A0A067BZH5-F1
#
_cell.length_a   1.000
_cell.length_b   1.000
_cell.length_c   1.000
_cell.angle_alpha   90.00
_cell.angle_beta   90.00
_cell.angle_gamma   90.00
#
_symmetry.space_group_name_H-M   'P 1'
#
loop_
_entity.id
_entity.type
_entity.pdbx_description
1 polymer ?
#
loop_
_entity_poly.entity_id
_entity_poly.type
_entity_poly.pdbx_seq_one_letter_code
_entity_poly.pdbx_strand_id
1 'polypeptide(L)'
;MRASYLLTILLVIAAVAWAETTQTTSPPRVRRAWSQYSRVEKDTYISAVALAMQKGLHHRFMEVHMEPSSEREAHSCLFFYWHRAYLLAYENMLRSLGPQYSGVTLPFWDYATIGANFIAGSCKNMLSCGSLLQDFGGSLPRGPAGIMTYKVNGEVIQSDNCIKSNLTSSFCQSTSAFINKSCLGCMPRNDWSRVAVPPDVNVLSVYNNILGTVAPTLAGVTSGVQYGTHNMVHAVLNAVMGTFASPADPVFYTHHAMADALHTIYYNCVVASKPPINKGADARTWSSCRNLMGRTILPTDVIAMKGGNSGTQPASVWLSSHPLNPYFAGIPKLYTGYTDTTKIGANSYTYNFTGTMLDKINKQCTQFQPSVTSFLYEPNEASTSTEVSTEISWLQDATRLAAQFYTDPKDVNLQVQMMLCVYYNECLGGVFDYSDEFKTSFHATGKPPCKSIIDDLARGDVVIGVEGWESLLLKRYSCNSPSMMF
;
A
#
# COMPACT_ATOMS: atom_id res chain seq x y z
N MET A 1 9.31 16.66 69.93
CA MET A 1 9.56 17.21 68.58
C MET A 1 10.74 16.49 67.89
N ARG A 2 10.63 15.20 67.53
CA ARG A 2 11.62 14.52 66.65
C ARG A 2 11.06 13.30 65.87
N ALA A 3 9.74 13.07 65.87
CA ALA A 3 9.14 11.90 65.21
C ALA A 3 8.41 12.22 63.89
N SER A 4 8.11 13.50 63.61
CA SER A 4 7.26 13.90 62.48
C SER A 4 8.01 14.21 61.18
N TYR A 5 9.35 14.22 61.19
CA TYR A 5 10.17 14.48 59.98
C TYR A 5 10.66 13.20 59.28
N LEU A 6 10.59 12.04 59.95
CA LEU A 6 11.03 10.77 59.37
C LEU A 6 9.95 10.12 58.48
N LEU A 7 8.66 10.35 58.79
CA LEU A 7 7.56 9.80 57.97
C LEU A 7 7.41 10.51 56.61
N THR A 8 7.67 11.81 56.53
CA THR A 8 7.60 12.57 55.29
C THR A 8 8.74 12.24 54.32
N ILE A 9 9.92 11.90 54.82
CA ILE A 9 11.06 11.49 53.98
C ILE A 9 10.84 10.06 53.43
N LEU A 10 10.24 9.15 54.22
CA LEU A 10 9.90 7.80 53.78
C LEU A 10 8.77 7.77 52.71
N LEU A 11 7.81 8.70 52.78
CA LEU A 11 6.77 8.85 51.76
C LEU A 11 7.29 9.43 50.44
N VAL A 12 8.31 10.30 50.47
CA VAL A 12 8.95 10.82 49.25
C VAL A 12 9.89 9.78 48.62
N ILE A 13 10.59 8.97 49.42
CA ILE A 13 11.42 7.87 48.87
C ILE A 13 10.55 6.74 48.30
N ALA A 14 9.37 6.46 48.88
CA ALA A 14 8.41 5.53 48.30
C ALA A 14 7.80 6.09 46.99
N ALA A 15 7.46 7.37 46.90
CA ALA A 15 6.96 7.95 45.64
C ALA A 15 8.01 7.97 44.51
N VAL A 16 9.31 8.03 44.85
CA VAL A 16 10.40 7.95 43.87
C VAL A 16 10.80 6.48 43.56
N ALA A 17 10.52 5.54 44.46
CA ALA A 17 10.74 4.10 44.24
C ALA A 17 9.59 3.40 43.48
N TRP A 18 8.43 4.06 43.33
CA TRP A 18 7.35 3.66 42.42
C TRP A 18 7.51 4.28 41.01
N ALA A 19 8.62 4.97 40.76
CA ALA A 19 9.28 4.84 39.47
C ALA A 19 10.00 3.49 39.42
N GLU A 20 9.28 2.41 39.75
CA GLU A 20 9.60 1.12 39.17
C GLU A 20 9.69 1.39 37.68
N THR A 21 10.86 1.09 37.14
CA THR A 21 11.09 0.58 35.80
C THR A 21 9.85 -0.17 35.29
N THR A 22 8.80 0.55 34.90
CA THR A 22 7.97 0.15 33.79
C THR A 22 8.97 0.21 32.65
N GLN A 23 9.59 -0.93 32.41
CA GLN A 23 10.08 -1.29 31.10
C GLN A 23 8.89 -0.98 30.20
N THR A 24 8.88 0.21 29.61
CA THR A 24 7.80 0.70 28.76
C THR A 24 7.91 -0.16 27.53
N THR A 25 7.32 -1.34 27.59
CA THR A 25 7.12 -2.20 26.44
C THR A 25 6.37 -1.32 25.47
N SER A 26 7.08 -0.90 24.43
CA SER A 26 6.50 -0.07 23.38
C SER A 26 5.19 -0.73 22.96
N PRO A 27 4.10 0.04 22.80
CA PRO A 27 2.81 -0.54 22.47
C PRO A 27 2.95 -1.41 21.22
N PRO A 28 2.25 -2.56 21.19
CA PRO A 28 2.33 -3.48 20.07
C PRO A 28 1.99 -2.74 18.78
N ARG A 29 2.73 -3.03 17.71
CA ARG A 29 2.52 -2.40 16.41
C ARG A 29 1.34 -3.07 15.73
N VAL A 30 0.21 -2.38 15.66
CA VAL A 30 -1.00 -2.83 14.95
C VAL A 30 -1.33 -1.80 13.87
N ARG A 31 -1.13 -2.18 12.61
CA ARG A 31 -1.51 -1.34 11.46
C ARG A 31 -3.00 -1.49 11.17
N ARG A 32 -3.68 -0.37 10.98
CA ARG A 32 -5.14 -0.29 10.70
C ARG A 32 -5.39 0.50 9.42
N ALA A 33 -6.60 0.39 8.87
CA ALA A 33 -6.98 1.21 7.72
C ALA A 33 -6.99 2.68 8.13
N TRP A 34 -6.55 3.58 7.25
CA TRP A 34 -6.56 5.02 7.54
C TRP A 34 -7.95 5.56 7.90
N SER A 35 -9.01 5.00 7.32
CA SER A 35 -10.41 5.33 7.61
C SER A 35 -10.80 5.06 9.07
N GLN A 36 -10.09 4.17 9.77
CA GLN A 36 -10.37 3.80 11.16
C GLN A 36 -9.53 4.59 12.18
N TYR A 37 -8.66 5.47 11.71
CA TYR A 37 -7.91 6.35 12.61
C TYR A 37 -8.85 7.43 13.11
N SER A 38 -8.87 7.63 14.43
CA SER A 38 -9.51 8.79 15.04
C SER A 38 -8.82 10.08 14.60
N ARG A 39 -9.48 11.23 14.82
CA ARG A 39 -8.91 12.54 14.48
C ARG A 39 -7.53 12.75 15.13
N VAL A 40 -7.37 12.36 16.40
CA VAL A 40 -6.10 12.49 17.15
C VAL A 40 -5.01 11.61 16.54
N GLU A 41 -5.34 10.38 16.13
CA GLU A 41 -4.37 9.49 15.49
C GLU A 41 -3.95 10.01 14.12
N LYS A 42 -4.90 10.54 13.33
CA LYS A 42 -4.59 11.19 12.05
C LYS A 42 -3.66 12.38 12.24
N ASP A 43 -4.00 13.28 13.16
CA ASP A 43 -3.19 14.48 13.46
C ASP A 43 -1.79 14.08 13.98
N THR A 44 -1.68 13.02 14.79
CA THR A 44 -0.40 12.48 15.28
C THR A 44 0.45 11.91 14.15
N TYR A 45 -0.14 11.12 13.25
CA TYR A 45 0.58 10.58 12.09
C TYR A 45 1.07 11.70 11.15
N ILE A 46 0.17 12.64 10.80
CA ILE A 46 0.47 13.76 9.90
C ILE A 46 1.60 14.63 10.47
N SER A 47 1.54 14.96 11.76
CA SER A 47 2.58 15.76 12.42
C SER A 47 3.92 15.02 12.53
N ALA A 48 3.92 13.69 12.73
CA ALA A 48 5.14 12.89 12.71
C ALA A 48 5.84 12.95 11.33
N VAL A 49 5.08 12.76 10.24
CA VAL A 49 5.61 12.82 8.88
C VAL A 49 6.12 14.23 8.54
N ALA A 50 5.35 15.26 8.90
CA ALA A 50 5.75 16.65 8.71
C ALA A 50 7.07 16.98 9.43
N LEU A 51 7.21 16.51 10.68
CA LEU A 51 8.44 16.68 11.46
C LEU A 51 9.62 15.91 10.86
N ALA A 52 9.38 14.71 10.30
CA ALA A 52 10.41 13.96 9.58
C ALA A 52 10.93 14.71 8.33
N MET A 53 10.04 15.39 7.59
CA MET A 53 10.42 16.26 6.49
C MET A 53 11.22 17.47 6.98
N GLN A 54 10.73 18.15 8.02
CA GLN A 54 11.39 19.31 8.63
C GLN A 54 12.81 19.00 9.13
N LYS A 55 13.02 17.79 9.68
CA LYS A 55 14.34 17.32 10.13
C LYS A 55 15.25 16.81 9.01
N GLY A 56 14.79 16.79 7.76
CA GLY A 56 15.59 16.30 6.63
C GLY A 56 15.81 14.78 6.66
N LEU A 57 14.86 14.03 7.23
CA LEU A 57 14.92 12.57 7.29
C LEU A 57 14.16 11.93 6.13
N HIS A 58 13.04 12.53 5.72
CA HIS A 58 12.13 11.96 4.73
C HIS A 58 12.76 11.76 3.33
N HIS A 59 13.41 12.79 2.77
CA HIS A 59 14.00 12.70 1.43
C HIS A 59 15.11 11.64 1.32
N ARG A 60 15.76 11.28 2.43
CA ARG A 60 16.79 10.24 2.44
C ARG A 60 16.21 8.86 2.16
N PHE A 61 14.96 8.61 2.57
CA PHE A 61 14.26 7.37 2.23
C PHE A 61 13.93 7.33 0.74
N MET A 62 13.46 8.45 0.15
CA MET A 62 13.28 8.58 -1.29
C MET A 62 14.59 8.31 -2.05
N GLU A 63 15.70 8.88 -1.60
CA GLU A 63 17.03 8.64 -2.20
C GLU A 63 17.44 7.15 -2.15
N VAL A 64 17.04 6.39 -1.13
CA VAL A 64 17.28 4.94 -1.07
C VAL A 64 16.49 4.20 -2.14
N HIS A 65 15.22 4.56 -2.32
CA HIS A 65 14.36 3.91 -3.31
C HIS A 65 14.76 4.21 -4.75
N MET A 66 15.31 5.41 -5.00
CA MET A 66 15.78 5.84 -6.32
C MET A 66 17.17 5.30 -6.69
N GLU A 67 17.95 4.76 -5.74
CA GLU A 67 19.29 4.27 -6.05
C GLU A 67 19.19 3.00 -6.93
N PRO A 68 19.90 2.90 -8.07
CA PRO A 68 19.66 1.85 -9.06
C PRO A 68 19.74 0.41 -8.53
N SER A 69 20.67 0.10 -7.62
CA SER A 69 20.77 -1.26 -7.06
C SER A 69 19.56 -1.58 -6.18
N SER A 70 19.11 -0.58 -5.43
CA SER A 70 18.01 -0.65 -4.48
C SER A 70 16.66 -0.70 -5.19
N GLU A 71 16.44 0.20 -6.15
CA GLU A 71 15.28 0.21 -7.06
C GLU A 71 15.10 -1.17 -7.71
N ARG A 72 16.17 -1.71 -8.30
CA ARG A 72 16.13 -2.99 -9.01
C ARG A 72 15.66 -4.14 -8.12
N GLU A 73 16.09 -4.17 -6.87
CA GLU A 73 15.66 -5.21 -5.92
C GLU A 73 14.27 -4.92 -5.34
N ALA A 74 13.92 -3.65 -5.16
CA ALA A 74 12.60 -3.21 -4.70
C ALA A 74 11.47 -3.64 -5.65
N HIS A 75 11.70 -3.60 -6.96
CA HIS A 75 10.69 -3.92 -7.99
C HIS A 75 10.90 -5.25 -8.71
N SER A 76 11.63 -6.19 -8.07
CA SER A 76 11.82 -7.54 -8.60
C SER A 76 11.09 -8.59 -7.74
N CYS A 77 11.54 -9.84 -7.80
CA CYS A 77 10.82 -10.97 -7.22
C CYS A 77 10.70 -10.97 -5.68
N LEU A 78 11.49 -10.14 -4.99
CA LEU A 78 11.47 -9.99 -3.53
C LEU A 78 10.80 -8.68 -3.09
N PHE A 79 9.97 -8.11 -3.98
CA PHE A 79 9.21 -6.87 -3.83
C PHE A 79 8.67 -6.61 -2.42
N PHE A 80 7.88 -7.54 -1.87
CA PHE A 80 7.27 -7.37 -0.56
C PHE A 80 8.29 -7.28 0.57
N TYR A 81 9.35 -8.07 0.51
CA TYR A 81 10.33 -8.14 1.59
C TYR A 81 11.24 -6.92 1.60
N TRP A 82 11.63 -6.43 0.42
CA TRP A 82 12.37 -5.18 0.29
C TRP A 82 11.54 -4.02 0.86
N HIS A 83 10.29 -3.88 0.40
CA HIS A 83 9.41 -2.81 0.88
C HIS A 83 9.04 -2.96 2.35
N ARG A 84 8.89 -4.18 2.87
CA ARG A 84 8.62 -4.43 4.30
C ARG A 84 9.74 -3.89 5.19
N ALA A 85 10.99 -4.18 4.85
CA ALA A 85 12.15 -3.66 5.56
C ALA A 85 12.23 -2.12 5.48
N TYR A 86 11.96 -1.56 4.30
CA TYR A 86 11.91 -0.12 4.06
C TYR A 86 10.84 0.58 4.91
N LEU A 87 9.61 0.06 4.90
CA LEU A 87 8.47 0.57 5.67
C LEU A 87 8.71 0.47 7.19
N LEU A 88 9.30 -0.63 7.66
CA LEU A 88 9.65 -0.78 9.07
C LEU A 88 10.68 0.25 9.53
N ALA A 89 11.71 0.50 8.73
CA ALA A 89 12.69 1.53 9.04
C ALA A 89 12.07 2.94 9.02
N TYR A 90 11.17 3.22 8.08
CA TYR A 90 10.45 4.49 8.07
C TYR A 90 9.55 4.65 9.30
N GLU A 91 8.83 3.60 9.70
CA GLU A 91 8.03 3.59 10.92
C GLU A 91 8.89 3.76 12.18
N ASN A 92 10.07 3.12 12.24
CA ASN A 92 11.06 3.30 13.31
C ASN A 92 11.54 4.75 13.40
N MET A 93 11.79 5.37 12.25
CA MET A 93 12.15 6.77 12.18
C MET A 93 11.04 7.65 12.77
N LEU A 94 9.78 7.48 12.35
CA LEU A 94 8.65 8.24 12.90
C LEU A 94 8.50 8.06 14.42
N ARG A 95 8.58 6.81 14.91
CA ARG A 95 8.46 6.49 16.33
C ARG A 95 9.58 7.07 17.18
N SER A 96 10.73 7.33 16.58
CA SER A 96 11.89 7.93 17.26
C SER A 96 11.80 9.45 17.43
N LEU A 97 10.84 10.13 16.79
CA LEU A 97 10.77 11.59 16.74
C LEU A 97 10.37 12.26 18.07
N GLY A 98 9.87 11.48 19.03
CA GLY A 98 9.48 11.93 20.36
C GLY A 98 8.52 10.95 21.05
N PRO A 99 8.34 11.07 22.38
CA PRO A 99 7.46 10.18 23.15
C PRO A 99 6.03 10.09 22.61
N GLN A 100 5.48 11.20 22.11
CA GLN A 100 4.14 11.26 21.52
C GLN A 100 4.00 10.44 20.23
N TYR A 101 5.10 10.18 19.52
CA TYR A 101 5.10 9.38 18.30
C TYR A 101 5.47 7.92 18.53
N SER A 102 5.83 7.53 19.76
CA SER A 102 6.28 6.18 20.10
C SER A 102 5.25 5.09 19.77
N GLY A 103 3.97 5.44 19.68
CA GLY A 103 2.87 4.56 19.27
C GLY A 103 2.52 4.59 17.78
N VAL A 104 3.15 5.45 16.97
CA VAL A 104 2.83 5.59 15.54
C VAL A 104 3.08 4.28 14.80
N THR A 105 2.12 3.90 13.95
CA THR A 105 2.19 2.80 13.00
C THR A 105 1.77 3.30 11.63
N LEU A 106 2.31 2.70 10.56
CA LEU A 106 1.87 3.03 9.20
C LEU A 106 0.43 2.55 8.97
N PRO A 107 -0.49 3.43 8.57
CA PRO A 107 -1.83 3.03 8.16
C PRO A 107 -1.78 2.41 6.76
N PHE A 108 -2.66 1.44 6.48
CA PHE A 108 -2.84 0.95 5.11
C PHE A 108 -4.01 1.66 4.42
N TRP A 109 -3.93 1.74 3.10
CA TRP A 109 -4.97 2.33 2.25
C TRP A 109 -5.97 1.25 1.81
N ASP A 110 -7.17 1.23 2.40
CA ASP A 110 -8.21 0.25 2.09
C ASP A 110 -8.80 0.44 0.68
N TYR A 111 -8.17 -0.18 -0.31
CA TYR A 111 -8.60 -0.17 -1.71
C TYR A 111 -10.01 -0.68 -1.92
N ALA A 112 -10.37 -1.77 -1.24
CA ALA A 112 -11.63 -2.45 -1.47
C ALA A 112 -12.81 -1.49 -1.23
N THR A 113 -12.77 -0.72 -0.14
CA THR A 113 -13.81 0.29 0.15
C THR A 113 -13.86 1.42 -0.89
N ILE A 114 -12.72 1.84 -1.45
CA ILE A 114 -12.68 2.85 -2.52
C ILE A 114 -13.35 2.33 -3.79
N GLY A 115 -13.04 1.08 -4.16
CA GLY A 115 -13.66 0.40 -5.30
C GLY A 115 -15.18 0.31 -5.13
N ALA A 116 -15.65 -0.11 -3.95
CA ALA A 116 -17.08 -0.18 -3.61
C ALA A 116 -17.81 1.15 -3.79
N ASN A 117 -17.23 2.22 -3.24
CA ASN A 117 -17.83 3.55 -3.33
C ASN A 117 -17.92 4.04 -4.77
N PHE A 118 -16.88 3.78 -5.57
CA PHE A 118 -16.84 4.21 -6.97
C PHE A 118 -17.82 3.44 -7.85
N ILE A 119 -17.84 2.11 -7.77
CA ILE A 119 -18.73 1.28 -8.60
C ILE A 119 -20.21 1.54 -8.27
N ALA A 120 -20.51 1.88 -7.02
CA ALA A 120 -21.84 2.29 -6.57
C ALA A 120 -22.22 3.73 -6.95
N GLY A 121 -21.28 4.53 -7.48
CA GLY A 121 -21.51 5.91 -7.90
C GLY A 121 -21.62 6.93 -6.77
N SER A 122 -21.21 6.60 -5.54
CA SER A 122 -21.27 7.54 -4.39
C SER A 122 -20.15 8.59 -4.42
N CYS A 123 -19.15 8.39 -5.26
CA CYS A 123 -17.99 9.25 -5.46
C CYS A 123 -17.51 9.18 -6.92
N LYS A 124 -16.58 10.06 -7.32
CA LYS A 124 -16.21 10.24 -8.75
C LYS A 124 -14.77 9.92 -9.09
N ASN A 125 -13.87 9.92 -8.11
CA ASN A 125 -12.43 9.88 -8.35
C ASN A 125 -11.67 9.41 -7.11
N MET A 126 -10.40 9.05 -7.27
CA MET A 126 -9.52 8.59 -6.19
C MET A 126 -9.46 9.58 -5.02
N LEU A 127 -9.63 10.88 -5.27
CA LEU A 127 -9.63 11.90 -4.23
C LEU A 127 -10.90 11.92 -3.38
N SER A 128 -12.07 11.59 -3.95
CA SER A 128 -13.37 11.65 -3.28
C SER A 128 -13.87 10.30 -2.76
N CYS A 129 -13.35 9.19 -3.29
CA CYS A 129 -13.80 7.84 -2.92
C CYS A 129 -13.21 7.30 -1.62
N GLY A 130 -12.28 8.03 -0.99
CA GLY A 130 -11.75 7.75 0.34
C GLY A 130 -11.13 9.00 0.96
N SER A 131 -10.97 9.03 2.28
CA SER A 131 -10.49 10.25 2.98
C SER A 131 -8.98 10.48 2.88
N LEU A 132 -8.20 9.43 2.56
CA LEU A 132 -6.74 9.47 2.68
C LEU A 132 -6.09 10.58 1.85
N LEU A 133 -6.44 10.67 0.56
CA LEU A 133 -5.82 11.67 -0.31
C LEU A 133 -6.15 13.10 0.13
N GLN A 134 -7.38 13.35 0.61
CA GLN A 134 -7.79 14.65 1.14
C GLN A 134 -7.04 14.98 2.43
N ASP A 135 -6.99 14.04 3.37
CA ASP A 135 -6.29 14.21 4.65
C ASP A 135 -4.78 14.46 4.43
N PHE A 136 -4.20 13.93 3.35
CA PHE A 136 -2.79 14.11 2.98
C PHE A 136 -2.56 15.40 2.14
N GLY A 137 -3.53 16.31 2.16
CA GLY A 137 -3.47 17.65 1.54
C GLY A 137 -4.22 17.76 0.21
N GLY A 138 -4.67 16.66 -0.37
CA GLY A 138 -5.36 16.61 -1.65
C GLY A 138 -4.51 17.11 -2.82
N SER A 139 -5.14 17.19 -3.98
CA SER A 139 -4.68 17.96 -5.13
C SER A 139 -5.92 18.29 -5.96
N LEU A 140 -6.45 19.49 -5.75
CA LEU A 140 -7.68 20.02 -6.34
C LEU A 140 -7.32 21.08 -7.40
N PRO A 141 -8.24 21.43 -8.32
CA PRO A 141 -7.98 21.47 -9.76
C PRO A 141 -6.72 22.19 -10.22
N ARG A 142 -6.16 21.75 -11.36
CA ARG A 142 -4.92 22.30 -11.96
C ARG A 142 -4.79 23.81 -11.68
N GLY A 143 -3.70 24.17 -11.02
CA GLY A 143 -3.43 25.54 -10.65
C GLY A 143 -3.35 26.48 -11.87
N PRO A 144 -3.55 27.79 -11.69
CA PRO A 144 -3.54 28.77 -12.77
C PRO A 144 -2.20 28.84 -13.52
N ALA A 145 -1.12 28.34 -12.91
CA ALA A 145 0.21 28.27 -13.51
C ALA A 145 0.36 27.18 -14.60
N GLY A 146 -0.63 26.30 -14.77
CA GLY A 146 -0.54 25.18 -15.70
C GLY A 146 0.38 24.06 -15.23
N ILE A 147 0.83 23.21 -16.15
CA ILE A 147 1.76 22.11 -15.85
C ILE A 147 3.13 22.70 -15.48
N MET A 148 3.67 22.26 -14.36
CA MET A 148 4.96 22.69 -13.83
C MET A 148 5.99 21.56 -13.91
N THR A 149 7.27 21.93 -14.03
CA THR A 149 8.39 20.98 -14.06
C THR A 149 9.25 21.14 -12.82
N TYR A 150 9.49 20.04 -12.12
CA TYR A 150 10.32 19.96 -10.93
C TYR A 150 11.47 18.98 -11.14
N LYS A 151 12.52 19.11 -10.31
CA LYS A 151 13.61 18.14 -10.24
C LYS A 151 13.67 17.54 -8.85
N VAL A 152 13.35 16.26 -8.72
CA VAL A 152 13.36 15.52 -7.45
C VAL A 152 14.48 14.52 -7.48
N ASN A 153 15.52 14.76 -6.67
CA ASN A 153 16.74 13.96 -6.61
C ASN A 153 17.30 13.56 -7.99
N GLY A 154 17.39 14.50 -8.92
CA GLY A 154 17.90 14.22 -10.27
C GLY A 154 16.80 13.98 -11.32
N GLU A 155 15.68 13.40 -10.92
CA GLU A 155 14.56 13.04 -11.80
C GLU A 155 13.73 14.27 -12.17
N VAL A 156 13.39 14.41 -13.45
CA VAL A 156 12.52 15.48 -13.96
C VAL A 156 11.07 15.03 -13.87
N ILE A 157 10.24 15.80 -13.18
CA ILE A 157 8.84 15.45 -12.90
C ILE A 157 7.93 16.57 -13.37
N GLN A 158 6.91 16.21 -14.13
CA GLN A 158 5.81 17.12 -14.47
C GLN A 158 4.65 16.94 -13.49
N SER A 159 4.02 18.04 -13.11
CA SER A 159 2.86 18.02 -12.21
C SER A 159 1.89 19.15 -12.50
N ASP A 160 0.59 18.92 -12.35
CA ASP A 160 -0.43 19.98 -12.42
C ASP A 160 -0.33 21.00 -11.26
N ASN A 161 0.18 20.57 -10.09
CA ASN A 161 0.17 21.35 -8.86
C ASN A 161 1.44 21.10 -8.02
N CYS A 162 1.72 22.02 -7.08
CA CYS A 162 2.66 21.79 -5.99
C CYS A 162 2.01 22.11 -4.65
N ILE A 163 1.62 21.06 -3.92
CA ILE A 163 0.69 21.13 -2.81
C ILE A 163 1.40 21.48 -1.51
N LYS A 164 0.94 22.54 -0.85
CA LYS A 164 1.32 22.93 0.51
C LYS A 164 0.21 22.52 1.48
N SER A 165 0.57 21.70 2.45
CA SER A 165 -0.33 21.23 3.52
C SER A 165 0.45 21.07 4.82
N ASN A 166 -0.24 20.77 5.92
CA ASN A 166 0.42 20.44 7.18
C ASN A 166 1.43 19.30 7.04
N LEU A 167 1.22 18.41 6.06
CA LEU A 167 2.05 17.25 5.81
C LEU A 167 3.22 17.54 4.85
N THR A 168 3.03 18.41 3.85
CA THR A 168 3.97 18.57 2.71
C THR A 168 4.75 19.90 2.70
N SER A 169 4.43 20.85 3.58
CA SER A 169 5.02 22.20 3.53
C SER A 169 6.53 22.25 3.81
N SER A 170 7.10 21.22 4.44
CA SER A 170 8.53 21.11 4.71
C SER A 170 9.26 20.15 3.77
N PHE A 171 8.61 19.74 2.66
CA PHE A 171 9.22 18.82 1.72
C PHE A 171 10.50 19.40 1.09
N CYS A 172 11.55 18.59 1.10
CA CYS A 172 12.81 18.85 0.40
C CYS A 172 13.02 17.77 -0.65
N GLN A 173 13.35 18.20 -1.86
CA GLN A 173 13.49 17.35 -3.04
C GLN A 173 14.80 16.57 -3.13
N SER A 174 15.76 16.82 -2.23
CA SER A 174 17.01 16.06 -2.07
C SER A 174 17.77 16.48 -0.81
N THR A 175 18.79 15.70 -0.43
CA THR A 175 19.74 16.05 0.64
C THR A 175 20.47 17.36 0.36
N SER A 176 20.86 17.61 -0.89
CA SER A 176 21.52 18.89 -1.25
C SER A 176 20.59 20.08 -1.06
N ALA A 177 19.32 19.96 -1.44
CA ALA A 177 18.34 21.01 -1.24
C ALA A 177 18.08 21.29 0.25
N PHE A 178 18.05 20.24 1.06
CA PHE A 178 17.94 20.37 2.52
C PHE A 178 19.13 21.11 3.12
N ILE A 179 20.37 20.70 2.80
CA ILE A 179 21.60 21.34 3.31
C ILE A 179 21.68 22.81 2.88
N ASN A 180 21.33 23.09 1.62
CA ASN A 180 21.39 24.44 1.06
C ASN A 180 20.18 25.31 1.41
N LYS A 181 19.23 24.80 2.22
CA LYS A 181 17.98 25.48 2.60
C LYS A 181 17.17 25.97 1.38
N SER A 182 17.19 25.20 0.31
CA SER A 182 16.53 25.48 -0.98
C SER A 182 15.45 24.44 -1.31
N CYS A 183 14.78 23.94 -0.27
CA CYS A 183 13.70 22.97 -0.37
C CYS A 183 12.51 23.54 -1.17
N LEU A 184 11.86 22.70 -1.98
CA LEU A 184 10.64 23.09 -2.71
C LEU A 184 9.54 23.61 -1.78
N GLY A 185 9.40 23.00 -0.59
CA GLY A 185 8.37 23.40 0.39
C GLY A 185 6.93 23.14 -0.07
N CYS A 186 6.75 22.23 -1.03
CA CYS A 186 5.46 21.76 -1.53
C CYS A 186 5.66 20.42 -2.26
N MET A 187 4.59 19.63 -2.39
CA MET A 187 4.63 18.31 -3.04
C MET A 187 4.09 18.37 -4.48
N PRO A 188 4.89 18.08 -5.51
CA PRO A 188 4.42 18.02 -6.90
C PRO A 188 3.39 16.89 -7.10
N ARG A 189 2.15 17.24 -7.44
CA ARG A 189 1.03 16.30 -7.65
C ARG A 189 0.21 16.67 -8.88
N ASN A 190 -0.37 15.69 -9.55
CA ASN A 190 -1.39 15.94 -10.57
C ASN A 190 -2.74 16.24 -9.95
N ASP A 191 -3.68 16.73 -10.75
CA ASP A 191 -5.06 17.01 -10.34
C ASP A 191 -5.81 15.71 -10.05
N TRP A 192 -5.83 15.31 -8.77
CA TRP A 192 -6.45 14.07 -8.33
C TRP A 192 -7.98 14.11 -8.37
N SER A 193 -8.59 15.27 -8.62
CA SER A 193 -10.03 15.35 -8.91
C SER A 193 -10.41 14.78 -10.28
N ARG A 194 -9.43 14.56 -11.16
CA ARG A 194 -9.62 13.97 -12.50
C ARG A 194 -9.22 12.51 -12.59
N VAL A 195 -8.72 11.94 -11.51
CA VAL A 195 -8.20 10.57 -11.48
C VAL A 195 -9.34 9.60 -11.20
N ALA A 196 -9.81 8.90 -12.23
CA ALA A 196 -10.79 7.83 -12.07
C ALA A 196 -10.26 6.74 -11.12
N VAL A 197 -11.17 6.06 -10.43
CA VAL A 197 -10.80 4.91 -9.59
C VAL A 197 -10.61 3.69 -10.50
N PRO A 198 -9.42 3.08 -10.56
CA PRO A 198 -9.18 1.96 -11.45
C PRO A 198 -9.88 0.68 -10.95
N PRO A 199 -10.24 -0.26 -11.84
CA PRO A 199 -10.81 -1.55 -11.42
C PRO A 199 -9.84 -2.37 -10.57
N ASP A 200 -8.53 -2.09 -10.64
CA ASP A 200 -7.50 -2.80 -9.88
C ASP A 200 -7.64 -2.64 -8.36
N VAL A 201 -8.23 -1.54 -7.89
CA VAL A 201 -8.48 -1.34 -6.44
C VAL A 201 -9.82 -1.94 -5.98
N ASN A 202 -10.60 -2.53 -6.88
CA ASN A 202 -11.81 -3.27 -6.53
C ASN A 202 -11.49 -4.52 -5.70
N VAL A 203 -12.39 -4.92 -4.78
CA VAL A 203 -12.16 -6.07 -3.89
C VAL A 203 -11.92 -7.39 -4.65
N LEU A 204 -12.59 -7.60 -5.79
CA LEU A 204 -12.40 -8.80 -6.60
C LEU A 204 -11.01 -8.83 -7.24
N SER A 205 -10.58 -7.69 -7.81
CA SER A 205 -9.23 -7.53 -8.36
C SER A 205 -8.17 -7.74 -7.27
N VAL A 206 -8.38 -7.15 -6.09
CA VAL A 206 -7.51 -7.34 -4.93
C VAL A 206 -7.41 -8.82 -4.54
N TYR A 207 -8.54 -9.53 -4.45
CA TYR A 207 -8.58 -10.96 -4.15
C TYR A 207 -7.86 -11.80 -5.22
N ASN A 208 -8.13 -11.54 -6.49
CA ASN A 208 -7.54 -12.27 -7.62
C ASN A 208 -6.02 -12.09 -7.67
N ASN A 209 -5.53 -10.91 -7.33
CA ASN A 209 -4.10 -10.58 -7.27
C ASN A 209 -3.33 -11.31 -6.15
N ILE A 210 -4.01 -11.88 -5.14
CA ILE A 210 -3.34 -12.54 -4.01
C ILE A 210 -3.65 -14.02 -3.84
N LEU A 211 -4.87 -14.46 -4.18
CA LEU A 211 -5.36 -15.81 -3.87
C LEU A 211 -6.26 -16.39 -4.97
N GLY A 212 -7.00 -15.53 -5.69
CA GLY A 212 -8.05 -15.98 -6.61
C GLY A 212 -7.52 -16.61 -7.90
N THR A 213 -6.69 -15.89 -8.66
CA THR A 213 -6.22 -16.36 -9.99
C THR A 213 -4.72 -16.61 -10.05
N VAL A 214 -3.94 -16.00 -9.16
CA VAL A 214 -2.49 -16.19 -9.08
C VAL A 214 -2.10 -17.58 -8.55
N ALA A 215 -0.91 -18.05 -8.92
CA ALA A 215 -0.33 -19.24 -8.30
C ALA A 215 -0.04 -18.97 -6.81
N PRO A 216 -0.23 -19.95 -5.90
CA PRO A 216 0.04 -19.81 -4.47
C PRO A 216 1.54 -19.90 -4.18
N THR A 217 2.33 -19.02 -4.80
CA THR A 217 3.77 -18.88 -4.68
C THR A 217 4.11 -17.41 -4.45
N LEU A 218 5.28 -17.10 -3.89
CA LEU A 218 5.74 -15.72 -3.72
C LEU A 218 5.79 -14.99 -5.07
N ALA A 219 6.24 -15.68 -6.12
CA ALA A 219 6.24 -15.13 -7.48
C ALA A 219 4.84 -14.79 -7.99
N GLY A 220 3.84 -15.65 -7.72
CA GLY A 220 2.45 -15.43 -8.12
C GLY A 220 1.84 -14.20 -7.45
N VAL A 221 1.92 -14.11 -6.11
CA VAL A 221 1.40 -12.95 -5.37
C VAL A 221 2.18 -11.66 -5.67
N THR A 222 3.50 -11.74 -5.87
CA THR A 222 4.30 -10.58 -6.28
C THR A 222 3.83 -10.07 -7.63
N SER A 223 3.67 -10.95 -8.61
CA SER A 223 3.20 -10.57 -9.95
C SER A 223 1.79 -9.94 -9.89
N GLY A 224 0.85 -10.58 -9.20
CA GLY A 224 -0.53 -10.09 -9.09
C GLY A 224 -0.62 -8.71 -8.42
N VAL A 225 0.05 -8.51 -7.28
CA VAL A 225 -0.01 -7.23 -6.58
C VAL A 225 0.79 -6.15 -7.30
N GLN A 226 2.03 -6.45 -7.75
CA GLN A 226 2.92 -5.49 -8.37
C GLN A 226 2.34 -4.97 -9.69
N TYR A 227 1.95 -5.87 -10.60
CA TYR A 227 1.45 -5.48 -11.94
C TYR A 227 -0.07 -5.20 -11.97
N GLY A 228 -0.79 -5.49 -10.88
CA GLY A 228 -2.17 -5.06 -10.68
C GLY A 228 -2.23 -3.80 -9.81
N THR A 229 -2.72 -3.95 -8.58
CA THR A 229 -3.01 -2.85 -7.64
C THR A 229 -1.88 -1.84 -7.46
N HIS A 230 -0.62 -2.29 -7.34
CA HIS A 230 0.51 -1.44 -7.01
C HIS A 230 0.84 -0.47 -8.14
N ASN A 231 1.22 -1.00 -9.31
CA ASN A 231 1.59 -0.17 -10.46
C ASN A 231 0.42 0.71 -10.91
N MET A 232 -0.81 0.22 -10.87
CA MET A 232 -1.98 1.00 -11.26
C MET A 232 -2.18 2.23 -10.38
N VAL A 233 -2.10 2.12 -9.06
CA VAL A 233 -2.25 3.29 -8.17
C VAL A 233 -1.12 4.30 -8.38
N HIS A 234 0.11 3.84 -8.56
CA HIS A 234 1.23 4.71 -8.94
C HIS A 234 0.95 5.43 -10.28
N ALA A 235 0.49 4.69 -11.29
CA ALA A 235 0.23 5.21 -12.63
C ALA A 235 -0.90 6.25 -12.68
N VAL A 236 -2.01 6.02 -11.97
CA VAL A 236 -3.17 6.93 -12.00
C VAL A 236 -2.94 8.19 -11.16
N LEU A 237 -2.17 8.12 -10.07
CA LEU A 237 -1.81 9.32 -9.28
C LEU A 237 -0.72 10.15 -9.97
N ASN A 238 0.21 9.49 -10.68
CA ASN A 238 1.25 10.06 -11.54
C ASN A 238 2.07 11.18 -10.85
N ALA A 239 2.71 12.07 -11.62
CA ALA A 239 3.69 13.04 -11.13
C ALA A 239 4.78 12.34 -10.29
N VAL A 240 4.99 12.75 -9.03
CA VAL A 240 5.91 12.07 -8.11
C VAL A 240 5.52 10.62 -7.88
N MET A 241 4.23 10.32 -7.69
CA MET A 241 3.75 8.95 -7.53
C MET A 241 3.94 8.10 -8.80
N GLY A 242 4.13 8.74 -9.96
CA GLY A 242 4.37 8.10 -11.25
C GLY A 242 5.84 7.83 -11.57
N THR A 243 6.78 8.04 -10.64
CA THR A 243 8.20 7.68 -10.83
C THR A 243 8.80 6.92 -9.63
N PHE A 244 10.07 6.50 -9.75
CA PHE A 244 10.83 5.95 -8.62
C PHE A 244 11.12 6.98 -7.51
N ALA A 245 10.84 8.27 -7.74
CA ALA A 245 10.83 9.29 -6.70
C ALA A 245 9.56 9.25 -5.83
N SER A 246 8.62 8.34 -6.09
CA SER A 246 7.34 8.24 -5.40
C SER A 246 7.38 8.25 -3.86
N PRO A 247 8.40 7.74 -3.14
CA PRO A 247 8.46 7.90 -1.69
C PRO A 247 8.65 9.33 -1.19
N ALA A 248 8.87 10.30 -2.09
CA ALA A 248 8.77 11.72 -1.76
C ALA A 248 7.34 12.10 -1.34
N ASP A 249 6.32 11.53 -1.96
CA ASP A 249 4.94 11.78 -1.57
C ASP A 249 4.56 10.83 -0.41
N PRO A 250 4.11 11.33 0.75
CA PRO A 250 3.80 10.43 1.86
C PRO A 250 2.65 9.46 1.63
N VAL A 251 1.84 9.66 0.57
CA VAL A 251 0.87 8.65 0.12
C VAL A 251 1.55 7.30 -0.14
N PHE A 252 2.81 7.30 -0.63
CA PHE A 252 3.62 6.11 -0.86
C PHE A 252 3.60 5.13 0.32
N TYR A 253 3.80 5.61 1.54
CA TYR A 253 3.95 4.72 2.71
C TYR A 253 2.64 4.01 3.06
N THR A 254 1.50 4.66 2.79
CA THR A 254 0.18 4.05 2.99
C THR A 254 -0.23 3.12 1.84
N HIS A 255 0.17 3.48 0.61
CA HIS A 255 0.06 2.64 -0.58
C HIS A 255 0.86 1.34 -0.42
N HIS A 256 2.10 1.43 0.06
CA HIS A 256 2.98 0.28 0.29
C HIS A 256 2.63 -0.49 1.57
N ALA A 257 2.06 0.15 2.60
CA ALA A 257 1.46 -0.57 3.72
C ALA A 257 0.26 -1.41 3.28
N MET A 258 -0.49 -0.98 2.27
CA MET A 258 -1.53 -1.81 1.65
C MET A 258 -0.94 -2.99 0.88
N ALA A 259 0.10 -2.79 0.07
CA ALA A 259 0.80 -3.91 -0.58
C ALA A 259 1.34 -4.94 0.44
N ASP A 260 1.89 -4.45 1.56
CA ASP A 260 2.37 -5.29 2.66
C ASP A 260 1.24 -6.01 3.41
N ALA A 261 0.07 -5.37 3.57
CA ALA A 261 -1.14 -5.99 4.09
C ALA A 261 -1.60 -7.15 3.20
N LEU A 262 -1.63 -6.96 1.88
CA LEU A 262 -2.00 -7.98 0.91
C LEU A 262 -1.08 -9.20 0.95
N HIS A 263 0.24 -9.00 1.05
CA HIS A 263 1.17 -10.10 1.25
C HIS A 263 0.98 -10.79 2.61
N THR A 264 0.62 -10.05 3.66
CA THR A 264 0.33 -10.64 4.98
C THR A 264 -0.89 -11.56 4.93
N ILE A 265 -1.94 -11.19 4.18
CA ILE A 265 -3.10 -12.04 3.92
C ILE A 265 -2.68 -13.32 3.18
N TYR A 266 -1.90 -13.19 2.10
CA TYR A 266 -1.34 -14.33 1.40
C TYR A 266 -0.55 -15.25 2.34
N TYR A 267 0.33 -14.69 3.19
CA TYR A 267 1.12 -15.46 4.15
C TYR A 267 0.22 -16.24 5.11
N ASN A 268 -0.79 -15.59 5.69
CA ASN A 268 -1.74 -16.22 6.61
C ASN A 268 -2.49 -17.38 5.96
N CYS A 269 -2.89 -17.22 4.71
CA CYS A 269 -3.68 -18.19 3.98
C CYS A 269 -2.88 -19.36 3.39
N VAL A 270 -1.65 -19.10 2.91
CA VAL A 270 -0.88 -20.06 2.10
C VAL A 270 0.30 -20.66 2.88
N VAL A 271 0.83 -19.95 3.86
CA VAL A 271 2.10 -20.30 4.52
C VAL A 271 1.92 -20.61 6.00
N ALA A 272 1.14 -19.81 6.74
CA ALA A 272 1.15 -19.81 8.20
C ALA A 272 0.72 -21.13 8.86
N SER A 273 -0.17 -21.91 8.21
CA SER A 273 -0.61 -23.22 8.70
C SER A 273 0.50 -24.27 8.71
N LYS A 274 1.45 -24.17 7.79
CA LYS A 274 2.63 -25.05 7.69
C LYS A 274 3.84 -24.26 7.18
N PRO A 275 4.46 -23.43 8.04
CA PRO A 275 5.61 -22.62 7.66
C PRO A 275 6.81 -23.51 7.32
N PRO A 276 7.54 -23.25 6.24
CA PRO A 276 8.73 -24.03 5.90
C PRO A 276 9.86 -23.78 6.89
N ILE A 277 10.62 -24.84 7.21
CA ILE A 277 11.86 -24.72 7.97
C ILE A 277 12.89 -23.92 7.16
N ASN A 278 13.07 -24.29 5.89
CA ASN A 278 13.93 -23.57 4.95
C ASN A 278 13.10 -22.64 4.06
N LYS A 279 12.89 -21.40 4.54
CA LYS A 279 12.15 -20.36 3.81
C LYS A 279 12.72 -20.05 2.43
N GLY A 280 14.04 -20.19 2.25
CA GLY A 280 14.73 -19.91 0.98
C GLY A 280 14.60 -21.01 -0.08
N ALA A 281 14.01 -22.16 0.27
CA ALA A 281 13.82 -23.31 -0.61
C ALA A 281 12.33 -23.64 -0.87
N ASP A 282 11.41 -22.83 -0.34
CA ASP A 282 9.97 -23.02 -0.52
C ASP A 282 9.42 -21.92 -1.43
N ALA A 283 8.81 -22.30 -2.56
CA ALA A 283 8.27 -21.38 -3.56
C ALA A 283 7.18 -20.44 -2.99
N ARG A 284 6.56 -20.80 -1.86
CA ARG A 284 5.57 -19.95 -1.18
C ARG A 284 6.20 -18.78 -0.44
N THR A 285 7.49 -18.89 -0.07
CA THR A 285 8.22 -17.87 0.71
C THR A 285 9.47 -17.35 0.02
N TRP A 286 9.87 -17.91 -1.11
CA TRP A 286 11.04 -17.48 -1.87
C TRP A 286 10.77 -17.50 -3.37
N SER A 287 11.36 -16.52 -4.06
CA SER A 287 11.44 -16.46 -5.51
C SER A 287 12.86 -16.06 -5.89
N SER A 288 13.32 -16.54 -7.04
CA SER A 288 14.68 -16.27 -7.53
C SER A 288 14.64 -15.22 -8.64
N CYS A 289 15.46 -14.19 -8.50
CA CYS A 289 15.66 -13.15 -9.51
C CYS A 289 17.10 -12.65 -9.47
N ARG A 290 17.44 -11.75 -10.40
CA ARG A 290 18.78 -11.19 -10.55
C ARG A 290 18.81 -9.72 -10.10
N ASN A 291 19.85 -9.38 -9.36
CA ASN A 291 20.16 -8.00 -9.01
C ASN A 291 20.63 -7.20 -10.24
N LEU A 292 20.94 -5.92 -10.04
CA LEU A 292 21.36 -5.01 -11.11
C LEU A 292 22.63 -5.48 -11.86
N MET A 293 23.51 -6.23 -11.17
CA MET A 293 24.72 -6.79 -11.78
C MET A 293 24.48 -8.12 -12.52
N GLY A 294 23.22 -8.56 -12.64
CA GLY A 294 22.87 -9.83 -13.28
C GLY A 294 23.16 -11.08 -12.42
N ARG A 295 23.51 -10.92 -11.14
CA ARG A 295 23.77 -12.05 -10.23
C ARG A 295 22.46 -12.51 -9.60
N THR A 296 22.28 -13.83 -9.49
CA THR A 296 21.15 -14.42 -8.77
C THR A 296 21.22 -14.03 -7.30
N ILE A 297 20.11 -13.52 -6.76
CA ILE A 297 19.98 -13.19 -5.35
C ILE A 297 19.78 -14.49 -4.57
N LEU A 298 20.55 -14.67 -3.49
CA LEU A 298 20.52 -15.84 -2.63
C LEU A 298 19.84 -15.53 -1.29
N PRO A 299 19.24 -16.52 -0.59
CA PRO A 299 18.65 -16.33 0.75
C PRO A 299 19.62 -15.81 1.82
N THR A 300 20.93 -15.94 1.59
CA THR A 300 22.03 -15.47 2.44
C THR A 300 22.48 -14.04 2.11
N ASP A 301 21.97 -13.45 1.04
CA ASP A 301 22.38 -12.10 0.63
C ASP A 301 21.74 -11.04 1.51
N VAL A 302 22.52 -10.01 1.82
CA VAL A 302 22.03 -8.80 2.46
C VAL A 302 21.21 -8.02 1.44
N ILE A 303 20.01 -7.58 1.84
CA ILE A 303 19.10 -6.78 1.01
C ILE A 303 19.85 -5.55 0.48
N ALA A 304 19.83 -5.31 -0.83
CA ALA A 304 20.43 -4.09 -1.38
C ALA A 304 19.56 -2.87 -1.04
N MET A 305 19.99 -2.12 -0.03
CA MET A 305 19.45 -0.81 0.31
C MET A 305 20.59 0.16 0.48
N LYS A 306 20.75 1.04 -0.50
CA LYS A 306 21.75 2.09 -0.55
C LYS A 306 21.05 3.40 -0.89
N GLY A 307 21.53 4.49 -0.35
CA GLY A 307 20.97 5.80 -0.65
C GLY A 307 22.04 6.87 -0.68
N GLY A 308 21.63 8.02 -1.18
CA GLY A 308 22.43 9.21 -1.30
C GLY A 308 21.85 10.14 -2.36
N ASN A 309 22.18 11.42 -2.25
CA ASN A 309 21.81 12.41 -3.25
C ASN A 309 22.30 12.00 -4.64
N SER A 310 21.50 12.23 -5.67
CA SER A 310 21.89 11.98 -7.07
C SER A 310 23.24 12.64 -7.40
N GLY A 311 24.10 11.89 -8.08
CA GLY A 311 25.46 12.33 -8.40
C GLY A 311 26.48 12.15 -7.27
N THR A 312 26.08 11.58 -6.13
CA THR A 312 27.01 11.19 -5.05
C THR A 312 27.20 9.67 -5.00
N GLN A 313 28.27 9.20 -4.36
CA GLN A 313 28.49 7.78 -4.14
C GLN A 313 27.46 7.27 -3.11
N PRO A 314 26.55 6.35 -3.49
CA PRO A 314 25.55 5.86 -2.55
C PRO A 314 26.21 4.94 -1.50
N ALA A 315 25.70 5.01 -0.28
CA ALA A 315 26.16 4.19 0.84
C ALA A 315 25.04 3.26 1.32
N SER A 316 25.40 2.06 1.79
CA SER A 316 24.41 1.11 2.29
C SER A 316 23.83 1.56 3.62
N VAL A 317 22.50 1.45 3.77
CA VAL A 317 21.79 1.75 5.03
C VAL A 317 22.21 0.82 6.17
N TRP A 318 22.83 -0.32 5.86
CA TRP A 318 23.29 -1.32 6.83
C TRP A 318 24.62 -0.97 7.49
N LEU A 319 25.32 0.07 7.00
CA LEU A 319 26.56 0.57 7.58
C LEU A 319 26.27 1.57 8.68
N SER A 320 26.96 1.47 9.82
CA SER A 320 26.77 2.37 10.98
C SER A 320 27.03 3.85 10.66
N SER A 321 27.82 4.14 9.62
CA SER A 321 28.06 5.50 9.15
C SER A 321 26.91 6.11 8.35
N HIS A 322 25.94 5.30 7.90
CA HIS A 322 24.82 5.79 7.11
C HIS A 322 23.83 6.54 8.02
N PRO A 323 23.36 7.75 7.67
CA PRO A 323 22.44 8.53 8.51
C PRO A 323 21.10 7.86 8.83
N LEU A 324 20.66 6.92 7.98
CA LEU A 324 19.45 6.12 8.23
C LEU A 324 19.71 4.83 9.02
N ASN A 325 20.97 4.42 9.23
CA ASN A 325 21.28 3.17 9.92
C ASN A 325 20.60 3.00 11.29
N PRO A 326 20.46 4.04 12.13
CA PRO A 326 19.77 3.90 13.40
C PRO A 326 18.36 3.30 13.30
N TYR A 327 17.68 3.49 12.16
CA TYR A 327 16.32 2.98 11.92
C TYR A 327 16.30 1.57 11.32
N PHE A 328 17.41 1.13 10.71
CA PHE A 328 17.63 -0.19 10.11
C PHE A 328 18.40 -1.15 11.03
N ALA A 329 19.14 -0.66 12.02
CA ALA A 329 20.07 -1.46 12.82
C ALA A 329 19.38 -2.57 13.63
N GLY A 330 18.12 -2.36 14.02
CA GLY A 330 17.33 -3.31 14.81
C GLY A 330 16.45 -4.28 14.01
N ILE A 331 16.50 -4.25 12.67
CA ILE A 331 15.70 -5.14 11.81
C ILE A 331 16.60 -6.12 11.03
N PRO A 332 16.07 -7.27 10.57
CA PRO A 332 16.85 -8.26 9.83
C PRO A 332 17.53 -7.68 8.57
N LYS A 333 18.74 -8.14 8.26
CA LYS A 333 19.45 -7.73 7.02
C LYS A 333 19.11 -8.60 5.80
N LEU A 334 18.52 -9.77 6.03
CA LEU A 334 18.23 -10.78 5.01
C LEU A 334 16.73 -10.80 4.69
N TYR A 335 16.41 -11.06 3.43
CA TYR A 335 15.04 -11.19 2.92
C TYR A 335 14.18 -12.19 3.71
N THR A 336 14.75 -13.33 4.10
CA THR A 336 14.04 -14.40 4.83
C THR A 336 13.59 -13.99 6.25
N GLY A 337 14.13 -12.91 6.78
CA GLY A 337 13.68 -12.29 8.03
C GLY A 337 12.32 -11.58 7.92
N TYR A 338 11.86 -11.32 6.68
CA TYR A 338 10.66 -10.53 6.40
C TYR A 338 9.47 -11.35 5.90
N THR A 339 9.57 -12.69 5.88
CA THR A 339 8.46 -13.53 5.43
C THR A 339 7.20 -13.39 6.29
N ASP A 340 7.39 -13.26 7.62
CA ASP A 340 6.34 -13.26 8.63
C ASP A 340 6.45 -11.97 9.45
N THR A 341 5.41 -11.12 9.42
CA THR A 341 5.41 -9.83 10.12
C THR A 341 5.46 -9.97 11.63
N THR A 342 5.07 -11.13 12.16
CA THR A 342 5.02 -11.40 13.61
C THR A 342 6.35 -11.91 14.16
N LYS A 343 7.33 -12.21 13.30
CA LYS A 343 8.63 -12.80 13.67
C LYS A 343 9.83 -11.94 13.25
N ILE A 344 9.76 -10.64 13.54
CA ILE A 344 10.80 -9.63 13.26
C ILE A 344 11.42 -9.10 14.59
N GLY A 345 11.30 -9.86 15.67
CA GLY A 345 11.81 -9.49 16.99
C GLY A 345 11.07 -8.29 17.59
N ALA A 346 11.79 -7.30 18.11
CA ALA A 346 11.21 -6.09 18.69
C ALA A 346 10.44 -5.21 17.68
N ASN A 347 10.59 -5.49 16.38
CA ASN A 347 9.93 -4.78 15.29
C ASN A 347 8.76 -5.58 14.69
N SER A 348 8.35 -6.69 15.31
CA SER A 348 7.16 -7.43 14.90
C SER A 348 5.91 -6.56 14.94
N TYR A 349 5.00 -6.80 14.01
CA TYR A 349 3.75 -6.07 13.88
C TYR A 349 2.64 -6.94 13.25
N THR A 350 1.40 -6.54 13.45
CA THR A 350 0.22 -7.17 12.88
C THR A 350 -0.63 -6.16 12.12
N TYR A 351 -1.53 -6.67 11.29
CA TYR A 351 -2.62 -5.89 10.71
C TYR A 351 -3.92 -6.20 11.46
N ASN A 352 -4.72 -5.17 11.71
CA ASN A 352 -6.12 -5.34 12.08
C ASN A 352 -6.96 -4.91 10.87
N PHE A 353 -7.66 -5.89 10.29
CA PHE A 353 -8.52 -5.71 9.12
C PHE A 353 -10.00 -5.53 9.48
N THR A 354 -10.36 -5.63 10.76
CA THR A 354 -11.74 -5.50 11.23
C THR A 354 -12.39 -4.27 10.62
N GLY A 355 -13.65 -4.36 10.17
CA GLY A 355 -14.35 -3.26 9.51
C GLY A 355 -13.98 -3.04 8.03
N THR A 356 -13.09 -3.84 7.44
CA THR A 356 -12.75 -3.79 6.00
C THR A 356 -13.08 -5.10 5.30
N MET A 357 -13.21 -5.07 3.96
CA MET A 357 -13.37 -6.28 3.14
C MET A 357 -12.19 -7.26 3.23
N LEU A 358 -11.01 -6.77 3.62
CA LEU A 358 -9.81 -7.59 3.80
C LEU A 358 -9.90 -8.56 4.98
N ASP A 359 -10.70 -8.28 6.00
CA ASP A 359 -10.86 -9.17 7.17
C ASP A 359 -11.35 -10.55 6.75
N LYS A 360 -12.33 -10.58 5.85
CA LYS A 360 -12.91 -11.82 5.37
C LYS A 360 -12.02 -12.55 4.41
N ILE A 361 -11.34 -11.84 3.51
CA ILE A 361 -10.32 -12.45 2.65
C ILE A 361 -9.25 -13.12 3.52
N ASN A 362 -8.80 -12.46 4.58
CA ASN A 362 -7.83 -13.00 5.53
C ASN A 362 -8.32 -14.23 6.32
N LYS A 363 -9.61 -14.26 6.68
CA LYS A 363 -10.20 -15.37 7.46
C LYS A 363 -10.64 -16.56 6.59
N GLN A 364 -11.13 -16.31 5.38
CA GLN A 364 -11.71 -17.32 4.49
C GLN A 364 -10.74 -17.79 3.40
N CYS A 365 -9.68 -17.03 3.11
CA CYS A 365 -8.66 -17.40 2.15
C CYS A 365 -9.26 -17.73 0.76
N THR A 366 -8.90 -18.88 0.18
CA THR A 366 -9.44 -19.30 -1.13
C THR A 366 -10.93 -19.66 -1.11
N GLN A 367 -11.52 -19.79 0.09
CA GLN A 367 -12.96 -19.99 0.29
C GLN A 367 -13.70 -18.65 0.43
N PHE A 368 -13.05 -17.53 0.11
CA PHE A 368 -13.66 -16.22 0.17
C PHE A 368 -14.92 -16.19 -0.71
N GLN A 369 -16.06 -16.08 -0.03
CA GLN A 369 -17.38 -15.89 -0.60
C GLN A 369 -17.93 -14.67 0.12
N PRO A 370 -17.93 -13.48 -0.52
CA PRO A 370 -18.45 -12.26 0.10
C PRO A 370 -19.81 -12.54 0.75
N SER A 371 -20.15 -12.00 1.93
CA SER A 371 -21.52 -12.11 2.46
C SER A 371 -21.95 -10.88 3.26
N VAL A 372 -23.22 -10.48 3.14
CA VAL A 372 -23.74 -9.26 3.82
C VAL A 372 -23.64 -9.40 5.34
N THR A 373 -23.99 -10.57 5.89
CA THR A 373 -23.85 -10.88 7.32
C THR A 373 -22.42 -10.85 7.82
N SER A 374 -21.43 -11.00 6.93
CA SER A 374 -20.03 -11.05 7.32
C SER A 374 -19.48 -9.72 7.83
N PHE A 375 -20.13 -8.61 7.53
CA PHE A 375 -19.64 -7.27 7.88
C PHE A 375 -20.45 -6.59 9.00
N LEU A 376 -21.52 -7.24 9.46
CA LEU A 376 -22.41 -6.73 10.51
C LEU A 376 -21.97 -7.09 11.95
N TYR A 377 -20.71 -7.47 12.18
CA TYR A 377 -20.26 -7.96 13.49
C TYR A 377 -19.07 -7.18 14.06
N GLU A 378 -19.35 -6.13 14.83
CA GLU A 378 -18.76 -5.81 16.16
C GLU A 378 -19.62 -4.72 16.85
N PRO A 379 -19.77 -4.73 18.20
CA PRO A 379 -20.76 -3.89 18.90
C PRO A 379 -20.42 -2.40 19.04
N ASN A 380 -19.38 -1.88 18.38
CA ASN A 380 -18.89 -0.51 18.63
C ASN A 380 -18.23 0.23 17.43
N GLU A 381 -18.43 -0.19 16.18
CA GLU A 381 -17.98 0.59 15.00
C GLU A 381 -19.06 0.69 13.91
N ALA A 382 -18.94 1.73 13.08
CA ALA A 382 -19.93 2.22 12.12
C ALA A 382 -20.56 1.11 11.26
N SER A 383 -21.88 1.22 11.04
CA SER A 383 -22.62 0.41 10.07
C SER A 383 -21.86 0.31 8.74
N THR A 384 -21.74 -0.90 8.22
CA THR A 384 -21.26 -1.14 6.84
C THR A 384 -21.94 -0.20 5.87
N SER A 385 -21.16 0.47 5.02
CA SER A 385 -21.74 1.37 4.04
C SER A 385 -22.65 0.60 3.08
N THR A 386 -23.65 1.28 2.53
CA THR A 386 -24.63 0.68 1.61
C THR A 386 -23.93 0.19 0.33
N GLU A 387 -22.89 0.91 -0.08
CA GLU A 387 -22.04 0.65 -1.24
C GLU A 387 -21.29 -0.68 -1.10
N VAL A 388 -20.58 -0.88 0.02
CA VAL A 388 -19.88 -2.13 0.33
C VAL A 388 -20.86 -3.30 0.35
N SER A 389 -22.01 -3.12 1.00
CA SER A 389 -23.06 -4.16 1.06
C SER A 389 -23.61 -4.52 -0.32
N THR A 390 -23.75 -3.53 -1.21
CA THR A 390 -24.20 -3.71 -2.60
C THR A 390 -23.18 -4.50 -3.42
N GLU A 391 -21.90 -4.18 -3.28
CA GLU A 391 -20.81 -4.87 -3.97
C GLU A 391 -20.66 -6.33 -3.55
N ILE A 392 -20.65 -6.57 -2.24
CA ILE A 392 -20.62 -7.94 -1.69
C ILE A 392 -21.76 -8.77 -2.26
N SER A 393 -22.96 -8.22 -2.25
CA SER A 393 -24.15 -8.91 -2.72
C SER A 393 -24.11 -9.16 -4.24
N TRP A 394 -23.54 -8.23 -5.02
CA TRP A 394 -23.30 -8.44 -6.45
C TRP A 394 -22.32 -9.59 -6.67
N LEU A 395 -21.17 -9.59 -5.97
CA LEU A 395 -20.17 -10.65 -6.08
C LEU A 395 -20.77 -12.01 -5.73
N GLN A 396 -21.58 -12.11 -4.69
CA GLN A 396 -22.28 -13.35 -4.34
C GLN A 396 -23.13 -13.89 -5.47
N ASP A 397 -23.96 -13.02 -6.06
CA ASP A 397 -24.85 -13.45 -7.13
C ASP A 397 -24.07 -13.80 -8.40
N ALA A 398 -23.02 -13.02 -8.72
CA ALA A 398 -22.21 -13.24 -9.91
C ALA A 398 -21.39 -14.53 -9.79
N THR A 399 -20.78 -14.78 -8.62
CA THR A 399 -20.09 -16.04 -8.32
C THR A 399 -21.06 -17.21 -8.36
N ARG A 400 -22.28 -17.08 -7.79
CA ARG A 400 -23.30 -18.14 -7.83
C ARG A 400 -23.75 -18.45 -9.26
N LEU A 401 -23.96 -17.41 -10.08
CA LEU A 401 -24.34 -17.56 -11.47
C LEU A 401 -23.21 -18.24 -12.27
N ALA A 402 -21.98 -17.74 -12.17
CA ALA A 402 -20.83 -18.31 -12.85
C ALA A 402 -20.55 -19.77 -12.44
N ALA A 403 -20.77 -20.14 -11.18
CA ALA A 403 -20.64 -21.51 -10.69
C ALA A 403 -21.67 -22.51 -11.27
N GLN A 404 -22.70 -22.04 -11.98
CA GLN A 404 -23.60 -22.92 -12.75
C GLN A 404 -22.96 -23.37 -14.07
N PHE A 405 -22.00 -22.61 -14.59
CA PHE A 405 -21.33 -22.86 -15.87
C PHE A 405 -19.91 -23.40 -15.71
N TYR A 406 -19.24 -23.07 -14.60
CA TYR A 406 -17.85 -23.42 -14.34
C TYR A 406 -17.68 -24.11 -12.98
N THR A 407 -16.87 -25.17 -12.93
CA THR A 407 -16.59 -25.93 -11.70
C THR A 407 -15.27 -25.58 -11.05
N ASP A 408 -14.26 -25.12 -11.81
CA ASP A 408 -12.99 -24.68 -11.24
C ASP A 408 -13.17 -23.29 -10.60
N PRO A 409 -12.84 -23.10 -9.32
CA PRO A 409 -12.97 -21.80 -8.66
C PRO A 409 -12.20 -20.67 -9.35
N LYS A 410 -11.06 -20.96 -10.00
CA LYS A 410 -10.29 -19.95 -10.74
C LYS A 410 -11.02 -19.50 -11.99
N ASP A 411 -11.67 -20.42 -12.70
CA ASP A 411 -12.48 -20.09 -13.87
C ASP A 411 -13.70 -19.26 -13.47
N VAL A 412 -14.37 -19.63 -12.37
CA VAL A 412 -15.46 -18.82 -11.78
C VAL A 412 -14.98 -17.40 -11.46
N ASN A 413 -13.84 -17.25 -10.77
CA ASN A 413 -13.28 -15.93 -10.45
C ASN A 413 -12.90 -15.12 -11.68
N LEU A 414 -12.35 -15.78 -12.72
CA LEU A 414 -12.00 -15.14 -13.98
C LEU A 414 -13.25 -14.63 -14.69
N GLN A 415 -14.32 -15.43 -14.77
CA GLN A 415 -15.59 -15.02 -15.39
C GLN A 415 -16.19 -13.80 -14.69
N VAL A 416 -16.26 -13.81 -13.36
CA VAL A 416 -16.77 -12.65 -12.60
C VAL A 416 -15.85 -11.43 -12.75
N GLN A 417 -14.53 -11.62 -12.86
CA GLN A 417 -13.61 -10.51 -13.13
C GLN A 417 -13.82 -9.94 -14.53
N MET A 418 -14.09 -10.77 -15.54
CA MET A 418 -14.41 -10.26 -16.89
C MET A 418 -15.67 -9.40 -16.88
N MET A 419 -16.73 -9.81 -16.17
CA MET A 419 -17.95 -9.00 -15.98
C MET A 419 -17.63 -7.64 -15.35
N LEU A 420 -16.78 -7.62 -14.32
CA LEU A 420 -16.32 -6.39 -13.66
C LEU A 420 -15.57 -5.48 -14.64
N CYS A 421 -14.59 -6.03 -15.37
CA CYS A 421 -13.76 -5.26 -16.27
C CYS A 421 -14.58 -4.66 -17.42
N VAL A 422 -15.56 -5.39 -17.97
CA VAL A 422 -16.47 -4.87 -18.99
C VAL A 422 -17.32 -3.74 -18.42
N TYR A 423 -17.85 -3.89 -17.19
CA TYR A 423 -18.59 -2.81 -16.55
C TYR A 423 -17.75 -1.54 -16.40
N TYR A 424 -16.51 -1.66 -15.92
CA TYR A 424 -15.61 -0.51 -15.81
C TYR A 424 -15.32 0.13 -17.18
N ASN A 425 -15.10 -0.70 -18.20
CA ASN A 425 -14.77 -0.24 -19.54
C ASN A 425 -15.91 0.57 -20.18
N GLU A 426 -17.12 0.02 -20.14
CA GLU A 426 -18.25 0.57 -20.88
C GLU A 426 -19.05 1.59 -20.05
N CYS A 427 -19.13 1.43 -18.72
CA CYS A 427 -20.03 2.21 -17.88
C CYS A 427 -19.32 3.23 -16.98
N LEU A 428 -18.04 3.02 -16.65
CA LEU A 428 -17.31 3.87 -15.69
C LEU A 428 -16.15 4.66 -16.32
N GLY A 429 -16.18 4.84 -17.64
CA GLY A 429 -15.25 5.73 -18.34
C GLY A 429 -14.00 5.07 -18.91
N GLY A 430 -13.94 3.73 -18.94
CA GLY A 430 -12.88 2.99 -19.64
C GLY A 430 -11.91 2.27 -18.71
N VAL A 431 -11.26 1.23 -19.25
CA VAL A 431 -10.04 0.66 -18.67
C VAL A 431 -8.85 1.00 -19.56
N PHE A 432 -7.78 1.48 -18.94
CA PHE A 432 -6.63 2.01 -19.67
C PHE A 432 -5.37 1.23 -19.35
N ASP A 433 -4.46 1.18 -20.33
CA ASP A 433 -3.10 0.72 -20.12
C ASP A 433 -2.28 1.81 -19.40
N TYR A 434 -1.12 1.45 -18.88
CA TYR A 434 -0.13 2.41 -18.39
C TYR A 434 0.29 3.36 -19.52
N SER A 435 0.52 4.64 -19.18
CA SER A 435 1.09 5.59 -20.14
C SER A 435 2.51 5.18 -20.54
N ASP A 436 2.98 5.62 -21.71
CA ASP A 436 4.32 5.30 -22.17
C ASP A 436 5.40 5.87 -21.24
N GLU A 437 5.14 7.04 -20.64
CA GLU A 437 6.00 7.64 -19.63
C GLU A 437 6.08 6.75 -18.38
N PHE A 438 4.95 6.22 -17.91
CA PHE A 438 4.92 5.32 -16.76
C PHE A 438 5.64 4.01 -17.07
N LYS A 439 5.40 3.40 -18.22
CA LYS A 439 6.09 2.16 -18.63
C LYS A 439 7.60 2.36 -18.69
N THR A 440 8.04 3.51 -19.20
CA THR A 440 9.46 3.88 -19.25
C THR A 440 10.03 4.07 -17.84
N SER A 441 9.35 4.84 -16.98
CA SER A 441 9.83 5.16 -15.63
C SER A 441 9.84 3.95 -14.70
N PHE A 442 8.75 3.18 -14.64
CA PHE A 442 8.60 2.00 -13.77
C PHE A 442 9.11 0.70 -14.37
N HIS A 443 9.68 0.74 -15.59
CA HIS A 443 10.08 -0.44 -16.34
C HIS A 443 8.96 -1.49 -16.46
N ALA A 444 7.71 -1.02 -16.57
CA ALA A 444 6.54 -1.88 -16.62
C ALA A 444 6.45 -2.55 -18.01
N THR A 445 6.58 -3.88 -18.02
CA THR A 445 6.54 -4.69 -19.24
C THR A 445 5.18 -5.35 -19.49
N GLY A 446 4.32 -5.39 -18.48
CA GLY A 446 2.96 -5.93 -18.55
C GLY A 446 1.88 -4.86 -18.62
N LYS A 447 0.64 -5.31 -18.79
CA LYS A 447 -0.57 -4.47 -18.74
C LYS A 447 -1.31 -4.68 -17.43
N PRO A 448 -2.14 -3.72 -17.00
CA PRO A 448 -3.08 -3.92 -15.91
C PRO A 448 -4.02 -5.11 -16.19
N PRO A 449 -4.37 -5.94 -15.19
CA PRO A 449 -5.27 -7.09 -15.32
C PRO A 449 -6.54 -6.84 -16.15
N CYS A 450 -7.34 -5.82 -15.80
CA CYS A 450 -8.57 -5.55 -16.55
C CYS A 450 -8.31 -5.05 -17.97
N LYS A 451 -7.19 -4.36 -18.21
CA LYS A 451 -6.82 -3.94 -19.56
C LYS A 451 -6.47 -5.15 -20.43
N SER A 452 -5.72 -6.11 -19.90
CA SER A 452 -5.44 -7.38 -20.57
C SER A 452 -6.72 -8.12 -20.92
N ILE A 453 -7.63 -8.26 -19.94
CA ILE A 453 -8.94 -8.92 -20.13
C ILE A 453 -9.75 -8.27 -21.26
N ILE A 454 -9.86 -6.94 -21.26
CA ILE A 454 -10.63 -6.23 -22.29
C ILE A 454 -9.99 -6.36 -23.67
N ASP A 455 -8.66 -6.35 -23.75
CA ASP A 455 -7.96 -6.59 -25.01
C ASP A 455 -8.16 -8.03 -25.51
N ASP A 456 -8.22 -9.02 -24.61
CA ASP A 456 -8.45 -10.43 -24.96
C ASP A 456 -9.89 -10.66 -25.43
N LEU A 457 -10.88 -10.05 -24.75
CA LEU A 457 -12.28 -10.05 -25.17
C LEU A 457 -12.45 -9.40 -26.56
N ALA A 458 -11.81 -8.25 -26.78
CA ALA A 458 -11.88 -7.54 -28.06
C ALA A 458 -11.27 -8.33 -29.24
N ARG A 459 -10.29 -9.20 -28.96
CA ARG A 459 -9.69 -10.11 -29.97
C ARG A 459 -10.48 -11.41 -30.14
N GLY A 460 -11.37 -11.74 -29.22
CA GLY A 460 -12.06 -13.03 -29.17
C GLY A 460 -11.21 -14.17 -28.61
N ASP A 461 -10.11 -13.86 -27.90
CA ASP A 461 -9.26 -14.88 -27.25
C ASP A 461 -9.95 -15.49 -26.03
N VAL A 462 -10.85 -14.73 -25.41
CA VAL A 462 -11.69 -15.15 -24.28
C VAL A 462 -13.12 -14.64 -24.48
N VAL A 463 -14.08 -15.26 -23.76
CA VAL A 463 -15.49 -14.84 -23.74
C VAL A 463 -16.05 -14.92 -22.32
N ILE A 464 -17.05 -14.07 -22.03
CA ILE A 464 -17.88 -14.26 -20.84
C ILE A 464 -18.90 -15.35 -21.16
N GLY A 465 -18.67 -16.56 -20.66
CA GLY A 465 -19.50 -17.73 -20.95
C GLY A 465 -20.65 -17.95 -19.97
N VAL A 466 -21.05 -16.90 -19.24
CA VAL A 466 -22.06 -16.97 -18.18
C VAL A 466 -23.32 -16.27 -18.66
N GLU A 467 -24.32 -17.02 -19.12
CA GLU A 467 -25.56 -16.43 -19.62
C GLU A 467 -26.30 -15.61 -18.55
N GLY A 468 -26.76 -14.41 -18.90
CA GLY A 468 -27.54 -13.52 -18.02
C GLY A 468 -26.71 -12.64 -17.08
N TRP A 469 -25.38 -12.61 -17.24
CA TRP A 469 -24.48 -11.82 -16.40
C TRP A 469 -24.72 -10.30 -16.50
N GLU A 470 -25.07 -9.80 -17.69
CA GLU A 470 -25.34 -8.38 -17.97
C GLU A 470 -26.54 -7.91 -17.14
N SER A 471 -27.62 -8.71 -17.20
CA SER A 471 -28.85 -8.43 -16.46
C SER A 471 -28.63 -8.42 -14.95
N LEU A 472 -27.77 -9.33 -14.47
CA LEU A 472 -27.43 -9.39 -13.05
C LEU A 472 -26.67 -8.15 -12.58
N LEU A 473 -25.72 -7.68 -13.38
CA LEU A 473 -24.91 -6.50 -13.11
C LEU A 473 -25.76 -5.21 -13.15
N LEU A 474 -26.55 -5.04 -14.21
CA LEU A 474 -27.41 -3.87 -14.42
C LEU A 474 -28.58 -3.78 -13.44
N LYS A 475 -28.93 -4.88 -12.75
CA LYS A 475 -29.89 -4.87 -11.64
C LYS A 475 -29.39 -4.03 -10.45
N ARG A 476 -28.08 -3.89 -10.28
CA ARG A 476 -27.45 -3.28 -9.09
C ARG A 476 -26.73 -1.98 -9.40
N TYR A 477 -26.15 -1.87 -10.60
CA TYR A 477 -25.39 -0.69 -10.99
C TYR A 477 -25.91 -0.07 -12.26
N SER A 478 -25.95 1.26 -12.29
CA SER A 478 -26.42 2.05 -13.43
C SER A 478 -25.36 2.17 -14.51
N CYS A 479 -25.72 1.85 -15.76
CA CYS A 479 -24.89 2.13 -16.93
C CYS A 479 -25.58 3.16 -17.83
N ASN A 480 -25.01 4.35 -17.98
CA ASN A 480 -25.64 5.44 -18.74
C ASN A 480 -25.49 5.27 -20.26
N SER A 481 -24.50 4.51 -20.72
CA SER A 481 -24.21 4.28 -22.15
C SER A 481 -23.67 2.87 -22.40
N PRO A 482 -24.45 1.79 -22.13
CA PRO A 482 -24.00 0.45 -22.49
C PRO A 482 -23.81 0.37 -24.01
N SER A 483 -22.69 -0.19 -24.47
CA SER A 483 -22.53 -0.44 -25.90
C SER A 483 -23.54 -1.48 -26.39
N MET A 484 -23.78 -1.54 -27.71
CA MET A 484 -24.68 -2.57 -28.29
C MET A 484 -24.12 -3.99 -28.13
N MET A 485 -22.86 -4.13 -27.75
CA MET A 485 -22.18 -5.41 -27.47
C MET A 485 -21.88 -5.59 -25.97
N PHE A 486 -22.58 -4.84 -25.12
CA PHE A 486 -22.56 -5.04 -23.68
C PHE A 486 -23.05 -6.43 -23.32
#